data_AF-A0A1E5KSZ4-F1
#
_entry.id   AF-A0A1E5KSZ4-F1
#
_cell.length_a   1.000
_cell.length_b   1.000
_cell.length_c   1.000
_cell.angle_alpha   90.00
_cell.angle_beta   90.00
_cell.angle_gamma   90.00
#
_symmetry.space_group_name_H-M   'P 1'
#
loop_
_entity.id
_entity.type
_entity.pdbx_description
1 polymer ?
#
loop_
_entity_poly.entity_id
_entity_poly.type
_entity_poly.pdbx_seq_one_letter_code
_entity_poly.pdbx_strand_id
1 'polypeptide(L)'
;MTTYYSVNKHLPSQDDWTTDQFQILNDLVHGTGDTLFERNNDHRVFAFPQYQINDVKKLTVLHFKEESFFSLINYFNEMDNFGLFKDSVIAHGNSHGIRVAWLCMIVATIDQLPLNQTLILVIAGLFHDVGRTWQNLNDQFHGEKSYSRFAKALSSSEEDYNSITARLNHILYKVLELSSPLSLKDIKLLQHIISIHSLNQRQKIIYGKSHSLLTNNNFKRLTMLFDDCDALDRVRFEGNLNIQFLNTKNAKSLIHYAKQIQKIL
;
A
#
# COMPACT_ATOMS: atom_id res chain seq x y z
N MET A 1 -8.44 -22.69 -11.26
CA MET A 1 -8.55 -22.35 -9.82
C MET A 1 -7.13 -22.17 -9.33
N THR A 2 -6.77 -20.99 -8.81
CA THR A 2 -5.42 -20.70 -8.30
C THR A 2 -5.28 -21.25 -6.89
N THR A 3 -4.24 -22.04 -6.63
CA THR A 3 -3.98 -22.64 -5.32
C THR A 3 -2.69 -22.10 -4.72
N TYR A 4 -2.72 -21.82 -3.41
CA TYR A 4 -1.60 -21.24 -2.67
C TYR A 4 -1.10 -22.20 -1.59
N TYR A 5 0.22 -22.27 -1.40
CA TYR A 5 0.87 -23.15 -0.43
C TYR A 5 1.95 -22.41 0.36
N SER A 6 2.07 -22.70 1.66
CA SER A 6 3.13 -22.18 2.53
C SER A 6 3.94 -23.32 3.13
N VAL A 7 5.26 -23.26 3.06
CA VAL A 7 6.15 -24.34 3.51
C VAL A 7 6.04 -24.62 5.02
N ASN A 8 5.60 -23.66 5.83
CA ASN A 8 5.44 -23.85 7.29
C ASN A 8 4.31 -24.80 7.72
N LYS A 9 3.44 -25.29 6.81
CA LYS A 9 2.23 -26.04 7.18
C LYS A 9 2.09 -27.43 6.51
N HIS A 10 3.21 -28.09 6.22
CA HIS A 10 3.33 -29.36 5.48
C HIS A 10 3.28 -29.17 3.96
N LEU A 11 4.31 -29.70 3.29
CA LEU A 11 4.34 -29.87 1.85
C LEU A 11 3.36 -31.00 1.48
N PRO A 12 2.59 -30.88 0.38
CA PRO A 12 1.79 -31.99 -0.12
C PRO A 12 2.69 -33.16 -0.55
N SER A 13 2.14 -34.37 -0.63
CA SER A 13 2.88 -35.56 -1.04
C SER A 13 3.46 -35.41 -2.44
N GLN A 14 4.56 -36.12 -2.70
CA GLN A 14 5.30 -36.11 -3.98
C GLN A 14 4.39 -36.39 -5.19
N ASP A 15 3.31 -37.13 -5.00
CA ASP A 15 2.34 -37.49 -6.05
C ASP A 15 1.43 -36.32 -6.49
N ASP A 16 1.35 -35.23 -5.71
CA ASP A 16 0.51 -34.06 -6.02
C ASP A 16 1.22 -33.02 -6.91
N TRP A 17 2.53 -33.17 -7.12
CA TRP A 17 3.39 -32.19 -7.78
C TRP A 17 4.23 -32.81 -8.88
N THR A 18 4.57 -32.03 -9.92
CA THR A 18 5.53 -32.51 -10.92
C THR A 18 6.93 -32.55 -10.31
N THR A 19 7.74 -33.54 -10.68
CA THR A 19 9.08 -33.83 -10.10
C THR A 19 9.99 -32.59 -10.04
N ASP A 20 9.95 -31.73 -11.05
CA ASP A 20 10.74 -30.50 -11.10
C ASP A 20 10.34 -29.47 -10.02
N GLN A 21 9.07 -29.43 -9.63
CA GLN A 21 8.55 -28.49 -8.64
C GLN A 21 8.95 -28.88 -7.23
N PHE A 22 8.96 -30.19 -6.94
CA PHE A 22 9.47 -30.72 -5.67
C PHE A 22 10.96 -30.44 -5.51
N GLN A 23 11.75 -30.60 -6.57
CA GLN A 23 13.20 -30.31 -6.52
C GLN A 23 13.49 -28.82 -6.27
N ILE A 24 12.78 -27.91 -6.97
CA ILE A 24 12.91 -26.46 -6.75
C ILE A 24 12.50 -26.08 -5.32
N LEU A 25 11.41 -26.66 -4.80
CA LEU A 25 10.96 -26.50 -3.42
C LEU A 25 12.05 -26.95 -2.44
N ASN A 26 12.59 -28.16 -2.63
CA ASN A 26 13.61 -28.74 -1.77
C ASN A 26 14.88 -27.88 -1.73
N ASP A 27 15.31 -27.37 -2.88
CA ASP A 27 16.49 -26.51 -2.99
C ASP A 27 16.27 -25.12 -2.35
N LEU A 28 15.05 -24.57 -2.41
CA LEU A 28 14.69 -23.27 -1.81
C LEU A 28 14.49 -23.33 -0.28
N VAL A 29 14.03 -24.46 0.26
CA VAL A 29 13.84 -24.65 1.71
C VAL A 29 15.17 -24.63 2.47
N HIS A 30 16.29 -24.89 1.79
CA HIS A 30 17.64 -24.70 2.35
C HIS A 30 18.08 -23.23 2.45
N GLY A 31 17.34 -22.27 1.88
CA GLY A 31 17.62 -20.83 1.89
C GLY A 31 16.79 -20.03 2.89
N THR A 32 16.92 -20.27 4.19
CA THR A 32 16.55 -19.42 5.37
C THR A 32 15.26 -18.56 5.38
N GLY A 33 14.28 -18.76 4.49
CA GLY A 33 13.05 -17.96 4.42
C GLY A 33 11.81 -18.79 4.15
N ASP A 34 10.69 -18.40 4.76
CA ASP A 34 9.38 -18.90 4.36
C ASP A 34 9.16 -18.57 2.87
N THR A 35 8.59 -19.47 2.07
CA THR A 35 8.25 -19.19 0.67
C THR A 35 6.77 -19.45 0.43
N LEU A 36 6.11 -18.53 -0.27
CA LEU A 36 4.74 -18.67 -0.75
C LEU A 36 4.77 -19.21 -2.18
N PHE A 37 4.05 -20.29 -2.44
CA PHE A 37 3.89 -20.86 -3.77
C PHE A 37 2.50 -20.59 -4.32
N GLU A 38 2.42 -20.23 -5.59
CA GLU A 38 1.18 -20.02 -6.34
C GLU A 38 1.20 -20.87 -7.61
N ARG A 39 0.19 -21.71 -7.79
CA ARG A 39 -0.02 -22.47 -9.04
C ARG A 39 -1.10 -21.79 -9.87
N ASN A 40 -0.75 -21.45 -11.11
CA ASN A 40 -1.68 -20.87 -12.06
C ASN A 40 -2.44 -21.97 -12.85
N ASN A 41 -3.48 -21.56 -13.59
CA ASN A 41 -4.34 -22.45 -14.38
C ASN A 41 -3.58 -23.23 -15.47
N ASP A 42 -2.43 -22.73 -15.92
CA ASP A 42 -1.54 -23.37 -16.90
C ASP A 42 -0.47 -24.27 -16.24
N HIS A 43 -0.66 -24.59 -14.97
CA HIS A 43 0.22 -25.43 -14.14
C HIS A 43 1.62 -24.87 -13.87
N ARG A 44 1.92 -23.61 -14.25
CA ARG A 44 3.13 -22.94 -13.80
C ARG A 44 3.05 -22.64 -12.30
N VAL A 45 4.18 -22.82 -11.62
CA VAL A 45 4.33 -22.52 -10.20
C VAL A 45 5.25 -21.31 -10.04
N PHE A 46 4.77 -20.34 -9.28
CA PHE A 46 5.53 -19.16 -8.88
C PHE A 46 5.92 -19.31 -7.42
N ALA A 47 7.16 -18.95 -7.11
CA ALA A 47 7.69 -18.89 -5.75
C ALA A 47 7.91 -17.43 -5.37
N PHE A 48 7.39 -17.02 -4.21
CA PHE A 48 7.55 -15.68 -3.67
C PHE A 48 8.27 -15.78 -2.32
N PRO A 49 9.53 -15.31 -2.23
CA PRO A 49 10.25 -15.32 -0.96
C PRO A 49 9.49 -14.47 0.05
N GLN A 50 9.44 -14.89 1.31
CA GLN A 50 8.79 -14.10 2.35
C GLN A 50 9.85 -13.33 3.13
N TYR A 51 9.97 -12.05 2.81
CA TYR A 51 10.96 -11.19 3.44
C TYR A 51 10.64 -10.98 4.92
N GLN A 52 11.68 -11.05 5.74
CA GLN A 52 11.66 -10.60 7.12
C GLN A 52 12.15 -9.15 7.22
N ILE A 53 12.01 -8.53 8.39
CA ILE A 53 12.50 -7.16 8.65
C ILE A 53 13.96 -6.98 8.23
N ASN A 54 14.85 -7.94 8.54
CA ASN A 54 16.26 -7.83 8.21
C ASN A 54 16.53 -7.93 6.69
N ASP A 55 15.70 -8.65 5.95
CA ASP A 55 15.79 -8.73 4.49
C ASP A 55 15.35 -7.40 3.87
N VAL A 56 14.22 -6.86 4.32
CA VAL A 56 13.73 -5.55 3.87
C VAL A 56 14.74 -4.47 4.18
N LYS A 57 15.32 -4.43 5.39
CA LYS A 57 16.40 -3.48 5.73
C LYS A 57 17.57 -3.55 4.76
N LYS A 58 18.02 -4.76 4.38
CA LYS A 58 19.10 -4.92 3.39
C LYS A 58 18.70 -4.40 2.01
N LEU A 59 17.44 -4.65 1.60
CA LEU A 59 16.91 -4.19 0.32
C LEU A 59 16.76 -2.66 0.26
N THR A 60 16.39 -2.02 1.37
CA THR A 60 16.14 -0.57 1.43
C THR A 60 17.39 0.26 1.71
N VAL A 61 18.37 -0.26 2.46
CA VAL A 61 19.62 0.47 2.82
C VAL A 61 20.39 1.00 1.60
N LEU A 62 20.28 0.36 0.43
CA LEU A 62 20.95 0.81 -0.79
C LEU A 62 20.32 2.07 -1.42
N HIS A 63 19.10 2.44 -1.01
CA HIS A 63 18.32 3.48 -1.69
C HIS A 63 17.65 4.49 -0.75
N PHE A 64 17.80 4.36 0.58
CA PHE A 64 16.84 4.99 1.49
C PHE A 64 17.45 5.65 2.74
N LYS A 65 16.92 6.83 3.10
CA LYS A 65 17.04 7.43 4.44
C LYS A 65 15.74 7.14 5.21
N GLU A 66 15.64 5.98 5.86
CA GLU A 66 14.43 5.57 6.62
C GLU A 66 13.96 6.65 7.61
N GLU A 67 14.90 7.36 8.23
CA GLU A 67 14.63 8.45 9.19
C GLU A 67 13.81 9.61 8.61
N SER A 68 13.99 9.90 7.31
CA SER A 68 13.29 11.01 6.66
C SER A 68 11.79 10.73 6.57
N PHE A 69 11.38 9.57 6.07
CA PHE A 69 9.95 9.25 5.95
C PHE A 69 9.26 8.98 7.28
N PHE A 70 9.99 8.49 8.30
CA PHE A 70 9.47 8.48 9.67
C PHE A 70 9.10 9.89 10.15
N SER A 71 9.93 10.89 9.87
CA SER A 71 9.65 12.28 10.22
C SER A 71 8.40 12.80 9.50
N LEU A 72 8.20 12.42 8.24
CA LEU A 72 6.99 12.75 7.48
C LEU A 72 5.73 12.09 8.05
N ILE A 73 5.79 10.78 8.32
CA ILE A 73 4.69 10.03 8.92
C ILE A 73 4.34 10.60 10.29
N ASN A 74 5.34 10.90 11.13
CA ASN A 74 5.12 11.51 12.44
C ASN A 74 4.50 12.91 12.34
N TYR A 75 4.96 13.75 11.42
CA TYR A 75 4.38 15.07 11.19
C TYR A 75 2.90 14.99 10.78
N PHE A 76 2.56 14.09 9.85
CA PHE A 76 1.17 13.90 9.45
C PHE A 76 0.33 13.17 10.50
N ASN A 77 0.93 12.29 11.30
CA ASN A 77 0.31 11.70 12.47
C ASN A 77 -0.07 12.77 13.50
N GLU A 78 0.77 13.79 13.71
CA GLU A 78 0.39 14.96 14.50
C GLU A 78 -0.76 15.75 13.87
N MET A 79 -0.84 15.82 12.53
CA MET A 79 -2.02 16.40 11.88
C MET A 79 -3.31 15.62 12.16
N ASP A 80 -3.25 14.31 12.42
CA ASP A 80 -4.41 13.57 12.89
C ASP A 80 -4.86 13.98 14.31
N ASN A 81 -3.99 14.56 15.14
CA ASN A 81 -4.44 15.17 16.41
C ASN A 81 -5.42 16.34 16.19
N PHE A 82 -5.53 16.89 14.96
CA PHE A 82 -6.62 17.80 14.58
C PHE A 82 -7.99 17.10 14.48
N GLY A 83 -8.03 15.78 14.63
CA GLY A 83 -9.23 14.98 14.78
C GLY A 83 -9.75 14.34 13.50
N LEU A 84 -8.87 14.03 12.54
CA LEU A 84 -9.29 13.44 11.27
C LEU A 84 -9.81 12.00 11.45
N PHE A 85 -9.25 11.24 12.39
CA PHE A 85 -9.69 9.89 12.74
C PHE A 85 -10.59 9.83 14.00
N LYS A 86 -11.02 10.97 14.59
CA LYS A 86 -11.87 10.98 15.82
C LYS A 86 -13.16 10.18 15.69
N ASP A 87 -13.76 10.19 14.50
CA ASP A 87 -15.02 9.49 14.21
C ASP A 87 -14.80 8.21 13.37
N SER A 88 -13.56 7.75 13.30
CA SER A 88 -13.20 6.56 12.52
C SER A 88 -13.78 5.28 13.09
N VAL A 89 -14.04 4.34 12.20
CA VAL A 89 -14.55 3.01 12.55
C VAL A 89 -13.45 2.20 13.25
N ILE A 90 -13.82 1.33 14.18
CA ILE A 90 -12.87 0.40 14.83
C ILE A 90 -11.99 -0.29 13.77
N ALA A 91 -10.69 -0.31 14.04
CA ALA A 91 -9.65 -0.89 13.18
C ALA A 91 -9.39 -0.19 11.83
N HIS A 92 -9.98 1.00 11.64
CA HIS A 92 -9.72 1.95 10.55
C HIS A 92 -9.26 3.33 11.09
N GLY A 93 -8.58 3.30 12.24
CA GLY A 93 -7.98 4.48 12.85
C GLY A 93 -6.56 4.74 12.36
N ASN A 94 -5.92 5.75 12.93
CA ASN A 94 -4.61 6.25 12.54
C ASN A 94 -3.50 5.18 12.41
N SER A 95 -3.44 4.19 13.31
CA SER A 95 -2.44 3.11 13.23
C SER A 95 -2.53 2.28 11.93
N HIS A 96 -3.73 2.13 11.37
CA HIS A 96 -3.91 1.51 10.05
C HIS A 96 -3.30 2.39 8.95
N GLY A 97 -3.60 3.69 8.94
CA GLY A 97 -3.03 4.63 7.98
C GLY A 97 -1.49 4.67 8.03
N ILE A 98 -0.91 4.68 9.23
CA ILE A 98 0.55 4.63 9.44
C ILE A 98 1.16 3.37 8.83
N ARG A 99 0.57 2.19 9.09
CA ARG A 99 1.10 0.93 8.54
C ARG A 99 0.95 0.83 7.03
N VAL A 100 -0.16 1.29 6.46
CA VAL A 100 -0.33 1.34 5.00
C VAL A 100 0.67 2.30 4.37
N ALA A 101 0.89 3.48 4.96
CA ALA A 101 1.89 4.44 4.50
C ALA A 101 3.32 3.86 4.58
N TRP A 102 3.63 3.13 5.65
CA TRP A 102 4.88 2.41 5.81
C TRP A 102 5.07 1.34 4.72
N LEU A 103 4.05 0.51 4.47
CA LEU A 103 4.10 -0.50 3.41
C LEU A 103 4.25 0.14 2.01
N CYS A 104 3.55 1.26 1.76
CA CYS A 104 3.70 2.05 0.54
C CYS A 104 5.14 2.52 0.32
N MET A 105 5.80 2.99 1.38
CA MET A 105 7.20 3.40 1.35
C MET A 105 8.14 2.23 1.01
N ILE A 106 7.95 1.08 1.66
CA ILE A 106 8.76 -0.12 1.43
C ILE A 106 8.59 -0.63 0.00
N VAL A 107 7.34 -0.76 -0.46
CA VAL A 107 7.03 -1.19 -1.82
C VAL A 107 7.63 -0.20 -2.82
N ALA A 108 7.45 1.11 -2.63
CA ALA A 108 8.03 2.13 -3.50
C ALA A 108 9.56 2.03 -3.61
N THR A 109 10.24 1.71 -2.51
CA THR A 109 11.69 1.54 -2.48
C THR A 109 12.13 0.30 -3.25
N ILE A 110 11.47 -0.84 -3.03
CA ILE A 110 11.76 -2.10 -3.73
C ILE A 110 11.46 -1.95 -5.24
N ASP A 111 10.39 -1.24 -5.59
CA ASP A 111 9.98 -0.94 -6.97
C ASP A 111 10.78 0.20 -7.64
N GLN A 112 11.70 0.81 -6.90
CA GLN A 112 12.52 1.96 -7.32
C GLN A 112 11.67 3.10 -7.90
N LEU A 113 10.57 3.43 -7.24
CA LEU A 113 9.71 4.54 -7.66
C LEU A 113 10.43 5.88 -7.51
N PRO A 114 10.16 6.85 -8.40
CA PRO A 114 10.65 8.20 -8.21
C PRO A 114 10.04 8.83 -6.95
N LEU A 115 10.75 9.80 -6.38
CA LEU A 115 10.40 10.43 -5.10
C LEU A 115 8.96 10.97 -5.07
N ASN A 116 8.51 11.66 -6.12
CA ASN A 116 7.15 12.20 -6.19
C ASN A 116 6.09 11.09 -6.10
N GLN A 117 6.29 9.96 -6.77
CA GLN A 117 5.37 8.83 -6.70
C GLN A 117 5.38 8.14 -5.34
N THR A 118 6.55 8.05 -4.71
CA THR A 118 6.68 7.55 -3.33
C THR A 118 5.89 8.42 -2.36
N LEU A 119 6.03 9.75 -2.46
CA LEU A 119 5.28 10.70 -1.64
C LEU A 119 3.77 10.59 -1.86
N ILE A 120 3.32 10.42 -3.11
CA ILE A 120 1.89 10.18 -3.41
C ILE A 120 1.37 8.96 -2.65
N LEU A 121 2.07 7.82 -2.72
CA LEU A 121 1.63 6.60 -2.04
C LEU A 121 1.64 6.73 -0.52
N VAL A 122 2.68 7.35 0.06
CA VAL A 122 2.78 7.55 1.51
C VAL A 122 1.65 8.46 2.02
N ILE A 123 1.40 9.58 1.34
CA ILE A 123 0.32 10.51 1.70
C ILE A 123 -1.04 9.83 1.52
N ALA A 124 -1.24 9.06 0.44
CA ALA A 124 -2.46 8.28 0.25
C ALA A 124 -2.65 7.27 1.40
N GLY A 125 -1.61 6.57 1.83
CA GLY A 125 -1.68 5.59 2.92
C GLY A 125 -2.18 6.21 4.22
N LEU A 126 -1.66 7.38 4.57
CA LEU A 126 -2.03 8.10 5.79
C LEU A 126 -3.49 8.55 5.80
N PHE A 127 -4.03 8.95 4.65
CA PHE A 127 -5.31 9.65 4.60
C PHE A 127 -6.42 8.94 3.84
N HIS A 128 -6.19 7.75 3.26
CA HIS A 128 -7.21 7.11 2.42
C HIS A 128 -8.52 6.81 3.14
N ASP A 129 -8.48 6.53 4.45
CA ASP A 129 -9.63 6.04 5.22
C ASP A 129 -10.31 7.10 6.12
N VAL A 130 -9.82 8.35 6.15
CA VAL A 130 -10.36 9.39 7.05
C VAL A 130 -11.82 9.78 6.75
N GLY A 131 -12.32 9.48 5.56
CA GLY A 131 -13.71 9.65 5.15
C GLY A 131 -14.64 8.52 5.61
N ARG A 132 -14.09 7.45 6.18
CA ARG A 132 -14.84 6.30 6.70
C ARG A 132 -15.19 6.51 8.17
N THR A 133 -16.47 6.75 8.43
CA THR A 133 -17.00 7.09 9.76
C THR A 133 -18.14 6.17 10.18
N TRP A 134 -18.49 6.19 11.46
CA TRP A 134 -19.66 5.47 11.98
C TRP A 134 -20.98 5.85 11.30
N GLN A 135 -21.08 7.05 10.73
CA GLN A 135 -22.29 7.53 10.06
C GLN A 135 -22.45 7.00 8.63
N ASN A 136 -21.40 6.42 8.04
CA ASN A 136 -21.39 5.99 6.65
C ASN A 136 -20.71 4.62 6.44
N LEU A 137 -20.92 3.66 7.35
CA LEU A 137 -20.30 2.33 7.29
C LEU A 137 -20.47 1.58 5.97
N ASN A 138 -21.61 1.77 5.29
CA ASN A 138 -21.95 1.10 4.03
C ASN A 138 -21.57 1.93 2.79
N ASP A 139 -20.95 3.10 2.98
CA ASP A 139 -20.59 3.99 1.89
C ASP A 139 -19.31 3.51 1.20
N GLN A 140 -19.47 3.03 -0.03
CA GLN A 140 -18.36 2.58 -0.87
C GLN A 140 -17.55 3.75 -1.46
N PHE A 141 -18.02 4.99 -1.32
CA PHE A 141 -17.39 6.20 -1.88
C PHE A 141 -16.68 7.03 -0.79
N HIS A 142 -16.36 6.43 0.36
CA HIS A 142 -15.67 7.14 1.43
C HIS A 142 -14.29 7.67 1.03
N GLY A 143 -13.64 7.11 0.00
CA GLY A 143 -12.40 7.67 -0.56
C GLY A 143 -12.53 9.12 -1.02
N GLU A 144 -13.64 9.53 -1.67
CA GLU A 144 -13.83 10.93 -2.07
C GLU A 144 -13.95 11.85 -0.84
N LYS A 145 -14.68 11.38 0.17
CA LYS A 145 -14.80 12.07 1.47
C LYS A 145 -13.45 12.17 2.17
N SER A 146 -12.60 11.15 2.05
CA SER A 146 -11.25 11.14 2.59
C SER A 146 -10.41 12.25 1.99
N TYR A 147 -10.41 12.39 0.66
CA TYR A 147 -9.71 13.49 -0.01
C TYR A 147 -10.27 14.86 0.39
N SER A 148 -11.59 15.00 0.49
CA SER A 148 -12.25 16.23 0.94
C SER A 148 -11.77 16.66 2.34
N ARG A 149 -11.72 15.71 3.29
CA ARG A 149 -11.21 15.96 4.64
C ARG A 149 -9.72 16.30 4.65
N PHE A 150 -8.93 15.62 3.85
CA PHE A 150 -7.50 15.90 3.68
C PHE A 150 -7.26 17.33 3.16
N ALA A 151 -7.97 17.76 2.09
CA ALA A 151 -7.87 19.12 1.57
C ALA A 151 -8.27 20.16 2.62
N LYS A 152 -9.34 19.92 3.38
CA LYS A 152 -9.77 20.78 4.50
C LYS A 152 -8.73 20.86 5.62
N ALA A 153 -8.06 19.77 5.94
CA ALA A 153 -6.97 19.75 6.93
C ALA A 153 -5.79 20.64 6.49
N LEU A 154 -5.59 20.78 5.18
CA LEU A 154 -4.65 21.73 4.60
C LEU A 154 -5.23 23.15 4.51
N SER A 155 -6.43 23.44 5.02
CA SER A 155 -7.08 24.76 4.84
C SER A 155 -7.23 25.14 3.35
N SER A 156 -7.65 24.17 2.55
CA SER A 156 -7.91 24.29 1.10
C SER A 156 -9.24 23.63 0.73
N SER A 157 -9.81 24.03 -0.42
CA SER A 157 -10.89 23.28 -1.07
C SER A 157 -10.31 22.10 -1.86
N GLU A 158 -11.07 21.02 -2.02
CA GLU A 158 -10.68 19.84 -2.81
C GLU A 158 -10.47 20.15 -4.30
N GLU A 159 -11.05 21.23 -4.81
CA GLU A 159 -10.85 21.70 -6.19
C GLU A 159 -9.66 22.65 -6.35
N ASP A 160 -9.12 23.17 -5.23
CA ASP A 160 -8.00 24.12 -5.24
C ASP A 160 -6.65 23.40 -5.21
N TYR A 161 -6.35 22.74 -6.33
CA TYR A 161 -5.10 21.99 -6.51
C TYR A 161 -3.85 22.85 -6.33
N ASN A 162 -3.90 24.15 -6.64
CA ASN A 162 -2.75 25.04 -6.48
C ASN A 162 -2.43 25.25 -4.99
N SER A 163 -3.45 25.55 -4.19
CA SER A 163 -3.30 25.71 -2.73
C SER A 163 -2.85 24.41 -2.07
N ILE A 164 -3.45 23.27 -2.42
CA ILE A 164 -3.03 21.95 -1.91
C ILE A 164 -1.56 21.66 -2.28
N THR A 165 -1.17 21.89 -3.54
CA THR A 165 0.21 21.68 -4.00
C THR A 165 1.20 22.55 -3.22
N ALA A 166 0.92 23.84 -3.08
CA ALA A 166 1.79 24.78 -2.38
C ALA A 166 1.97 24.41 -0.91
N ARG A 167 0.89 24.02 -0.23
CA ARG A 167 0.92 23.66 1.19
C ARG A 167 1.63 22.34 1.45
N LEU A 168 1.41 21.33 0.61
CA LEU A 168 2.15 20.07 0.73
C LEU A 168 3.63 20.27 0.46
N ASN A 169 4.01 21.02 -0.57
CA ASN A 169 5.42 21.33 -0.82
C ASN A 169 6.05 22.13 0.32
N HIS A 170 5.32 23.05 0.95
CA HIS A 170 5.80 23.76 2.14
C HIS A 170 6.05 22.81 3.33
N ILE A 171 5.13 21.87 3.59
CA ILE A 171 5.30 20.84 4.62
C ILE A 171 6.52 19.97 4.30
N LEU A 172 6.64 19.50 3.06
CA LEU A 172 7.74 18.64 2.63
C LEU A 172 9.08 19.35 2.72
N TYR A 173 9.14 20.65 2.41
CA TYR A 173 10.34 21.45 2.64
C TYR A 173 10.67 21.55 4.13
N LYS A 174 9.68 21.83 4.98
CA LYS A 174 9.89 21.96 6.44
C LYS A 174 10.36 20.66 7.10
N VAL A 175 9.82 19.51 6.67
CA VAL A 175 10.04 18.21 7.33
C VAL A 175 11.19 17.43 6.70
N LEU A 176 11.38 17.57 5.38
CA LEU A 176 12.32 16.75 4.61
C LEU A 176 13.37 17.57 3.83
N GLU A 177 13.32 18.90 3.90
CA GLU A 177 14.17 19.81 3.13
C GLU A 177 14.05 19.60 1.60
N LEU A 178 12.90 19.09 1.14
CA LEU A 178 12.64 18.86 -0.27
C LEU A 178 12.06 20.10 -0.96
N SER A 179 12.78 20.63 -1.94
CA SER A 179 12.34 21.79 -2.73
C SER A 179 11.29 21.40 -3.77
N SER A 180 10.02 21.66 -3.47
CA SER A 180 8.87 21.51 -4.38
C SER A 180 8.80 20.17 -5.13
N PRO A 181 8.85 19.02 -4.44
CA PRO A 181 8.88 17.71 -5.09
C PRO A 181 7.57 17.31 -5.78
N LEU A 182 6.44 17.95 -5.47
CA LEU A 182 5.13 17.63 -6.04
C LEU A 182 4.64 18.70 -7.01
N SER A 183 4.16 18.27 -8.17
CA SER A 183 3.49 19.10 -9.16
C SER A 183 1.96 19.06 -9.01
N LEU A 184 1.26 19.95 -9.74
CA LEU A 184 -0.21 19.91 -9.85
C LEU A 184 -0.72 18.54 -10.35
N LYS A 185 0.03 17.90 -11.26
CA LYS A 185 -0.33 16.58 -11.80
C LYS A 185 -0.22 15.49 -10.73
N ASP A 186 0.75 15.61 -9.83
CA ASP A 186 0.94 14.68 -8.71
C ASP A 186 -0.20 14.80 -7.69
N ILE A 187 -0.67 16.02 -7.41
CA ILE A 187 -1.82 16.23 -6.49
C ILE A 187 -3.13 15.68 -7.08
N LYS A 188 -3.35 15.85 -8.39
CA LYS A 188 -4.50 15.21 -9.06
C LYS A 188 -4.39 13.68 -9.03
N LEU A 189 -3.20 13.13 -9.22
CA LEU A 189 -2.97 11.70 -9.12
C LEU A 189 -3.22 11.17 -7.69
N LEU A 190 -2.76 11.90 -6.67
CA LEU A 190 -3.04 11.62 -5.25
C LEU A 190 -4.55 11.61 -4.97
N GLN A 191 -5.28 12.62 -5.46
CA GLN A 191 -6.74 12.66 -5.35
C GLN A 191 -7.35 11.39 -5.91
N HIS A 192 -7.03 11.04 -7.16
CA HIS A 192 -7.64 9.87 -7.80
C HIS A 192 -7.37 8.59 -7.01
N ILE A 193 -6.13 8.36 -6.54
CA ILE A 193 -5.77 7.16 -5.77
C ILE A 193 -6.59 7.08 -4.47
N ILE A 194 -6.67 8.19 -3.72
CA ILE A 194 -7.46 8.25 -2.48
C ILE A 194 -8.95 8.05 -2.78
N SER A 195 -9.49 8.73 -3.80
CA SER A 195 -10.91 8.69 -4.15
C SER A 195 -11.41 7.29 -4.48
N ILE A 196 -10.60 6.47 -5.15
CA ILE A 196 -11.05 5.17 -5.67
C ILE A 196 -10.71 3.98 -4.79
N HIS A 197 -9.93 4.15 -3.72
CA HIS A 197 -9.35 3.00 -2.99
C HIS A 197 -10.43 2.01 -2.51
N SER A 198 -11.59 2.52 -2.09
CA SER A 198 -12.71 1.75 -1.56
C SER A 198 -13.62 1.14 -2.63
N LEU A 199 -13.40 1.48 -3.90
CA LEU A 199 -14.22 1.04 -5.02
C LEU A 199 -13.87 -0.38 -5.46
N ASN A 200 -14.87 -1.15 -5.87
CA ASN A 200 -14.64 -2.44 -6.54
C ASN A 200 -14.12 -2.24 -7.98
N GLN A 201 -13.63 -3.32 -8.60
CA GLN A 201 -13.02 -3.23 -9.93
C GLN A 201 -13.95 -2.65 -11.01
N ARG A 202 -15.24 -2.98 -10.99
CA ARG A 202 -16.21 -2.42 -11.96
C ARG A 202 -16.34 -0.90 -11.78
N GLN A 203 -16.41 -0.44 -10.53
CA GLN A 203 -16.49 0.98 -10.20
C GLN A 203 -15.20 1.72 -10.56
N LYS A 204 -14.02 1.16 -10.25
CA LYS A 204 -12.71 1.73 -10.64
C LYS A 204 -12.59 1.92 -12.16
N ILE A 205 -13.08 0.96 -12.95
CA ILE A 205 -13.13 1.08 -14.43
C ILE A 205 -14.04 2.23 -14.87
N ILE A 206 -15.24 2.36 -14.27
CA ILE A 206 -16.17 3.44 -14.60
C ILE A 206 -15.56 4.81 -14.25
N TYR A 207 -15.00 4.95 -13.05
CA TYR A 207 -14.30 6.16 -12.61
C TYR A 207 -13.13 6.51 -13.54
N GLY A 208 -12.32 5.50 -13.92
CA GLY A 208 -11.20 5.69 -14.82
C GLY A 208 -11.61 6.16 -16.22
N LYS A 209 -12.80 5.77 -16.70
CA LYS A 209 -13.37 6.27 -17.96
C LYS A 209 -13.80 7.73 -17.83
N SER A 210 -14.55 8.08 -16.78
CA SER A 210 -15.07 9.44 -16.60
C SER A 210 -13.97 10.48 -16.41
N HIS A 211 -12.81 10.09 -15.87
CA HIS A 211 -11.66 10.97 -15.65
C HIS A 211 -10.55 10.84 -16.70
N SER A 212 -10.76 10.08 -17.78
CA SER A 212 -9.75 9.85 -18.84
C SER A 212 -8.43 9.24 -18.32
N LEU A 213 -8.50 8.35 -17.32
CA LEU A 213 -7.34 7.75 -16.65
C LEU A 213 -6.99 6.34 -17.16
N LEU A 214 -7.83 5.73 -18.01
CA LEU A 214 -7.63 4.35 -18.48
C LEU A 214 -6.34 4.12 -19.29
N THR A 215 -5.70 5.17 -19.82
CA THR A 215 -4.42 5.07 -20.53
C THR A 215 -3.25 5.62 -19.69
N ASN A 216 -3.51 6.12 -18.48
CA ASN A 216 -2.50 6.67 -17.60
C ASN A 216 -1.78 5.55 -16.83
N ASN A 217 -0.54 5.26 -17.24
CA ASN A 217 0.28 4.21 -16.64
C ASN A 217 0.61 4.47 -15.16
N ASN A 218 0.82 5.73 -14.76
CA ASN A 218 1.10 6.08 -13.37
C ASN A 218 -0.13 5.81 -12.50
N PHE A 219 -1.32 6.22 -12.96
CA PHE A 219 -2.57 5.93 -12.26
C PHE A 219 -2.79 4.42 -12.06
N LYS A 220 -2.64 3.61 -13.11
CA LYS A 220 -2.77 2.16 -13.00
C LYS A 220 -1.76 1.57 -12.02
N ARG A 221 -0.47 1.93 -12.18
CA ARG A 221 0.61 1.39 -11.36
C ARG A 221 0.41 1.74 -9.89
N LEU A 222 0.22 3.02 -9.57
CA LEU A 222 0.09 3.46 -8.18
C LEU A 222 -1.20 2.96 -7.53
N THR A 223 -2.31 2.85 -8.28
CA THR A 223 -3.53 2.22 -7.75
C THR A 223 -3.29 0.77 -7.35
N MET A 224 -2.62 -0.03 -8.20
CA MET A 224 -2.30 -1.42 -7.87
C MET A 224 -1.38 -1.54 -6.66
N LEU A 225 -0.32 -0.71 -6.59
CA LEU A 225 0.60 -0.74 -5.45
C LEU A 225 -0.08 -0.27 -4.17
N PHE A 226 -0.98 0.70 -4.26
CA PHE A 226 -1.76 1.16 -3.12
C PHE A 226 -2.72 0.09 -2.61
N ASP A 227 -3.49 -0.54 -3.51
CA ASP A 227 -4.39 -1.65 -3.20
C ASP A 227 -3.63 -2.81 -2.53
N ASP A 228 -2.41 -3.12 -3.01
CA ASP A 228 -1.54 -4.13 -2.41
C ASP A 228 -1.15 -3.78 -0.97
N CYS A 229 -0.79 -2.51 -0.70
CA CYS A 229 -0.37 -2.06 0.62
C CYS A 229 -1.53 -2.06 1.62
N ASP A 230 -2.71 -1.59 1.20
CA ASP A 230 -3.93 -1.67 2.02
C ASP A 230 -4.32 -3.13 2.31
N ALA A 231 -4.28 -3.99 1.28
CA ALA A 231 -4.54 -5.42 1.43
C ALA A 231 -3.53 -6.09 2.38
N LEU A 232 -2.23 -5.79 2.27
CA LEU A 232 -1.20 -6.34 3.15
C LEU A 232 -1.44 -6.00 4.62
N ASP A 233 -1.93 -4.82 4.95
CA ASP A 233 -2.23 -4.47 6.36
C ASP A 233 -3.40 -5.29 6.95
N ARG A 234 -4.17 -6.02 6.13
CA ARG A 234 -5.23 -6.92 6.63
C ARG A 234 -4.71 -8.10 7.42
N VAL A 235 -3.40 -8.39 7.37
CA VAL A 235 -2.77 -9.39 8.25
C VAL A 235 -2.93 -9.07 9.75
N ARG A 236 -3.33 -7.84 10.10
CA ARG A 236 -3.72 -7.43 11.46
C ARG A 236 -4.94 -8.19 11.99
N PHE A 237 -5.77 -8.69 11.08
CA PHE A 237 -6.90 -9.56 11.41
C PHE A 237 -6.53 -11.00 11.04
N GLU A 238 -6.59 -11.90 12.01
CA GLU A 238 -6.28 -13.31 11.78
C GLU A 238 -7.11 -13.88 10.62
N GLY A 239 -6.43 -14.42 9.61
CA GLY A 239 -7.05 -15.06 8.44
C GLY A 239 -7.70 -14.13 7.41
N ASN A 240 -7.59 -12.80 7.55
CA ASN A 240 -8.35 -11.85 6.71
C ASN A 240 -7.60 -11.33 5.47
N LEU A 241 -6.32 -11.68 5.31
CA LEU A 241 -5.61 -11.42 4.06
C LEU A 241 -6.05 -12.43 3.00
N ASN A 242 -6.77 -11.95 1.97
CA ASN A 242 -6.95 -12.70 0.73
C ASN A 242 -5.77 -12.40 -0.22
N ILE A 243 -4.91 -13.40 -0.43
CA ILE A 243 -3.72 -13.28 -1.30
C ILE A 243 -4.09 -12.90 -2.74
N GLN A 244 -5.31 -13.22 -3.19
CA GLN A 244 -5.79 -12.85 -4.52
C GLN A 244 -5.99 -11.35 -4.71
N PHE A 245 -6.01 -10.56 -3.62
CA PHE A 245 -6.02 -9.10 -3.70
C PHE A 245 -4.63 -8.50 -3.90
N LEU A 246 -3.55 -9.28 -3.78
CA LEU A 246 -2.19 -8.83 -4.06
C LEU A 246 -1.89 -8.94 -5.56
N ASN A 247 -1.77 -7.79 -6.20
CA ASN A 247 -1.56 -7.61 -7.64
C ASN A 247 -0.10 -7.83 -8.05
N THR A 248 0.86 -7.46 -7.19
CA THR A 248 2.29 -7.49 -7.53
C THR A 248 3.06 -8.63 -6.86
N LYS A 249 4.16 -9.04 -7.50
CA LYS A 249 5.08 -10.06 -6.96
C LYS A 249 5.76 -9.58 -5.67
N ASN A 250 6.09 -8.29 -5.61
CA ASN A 250 6.72 -7.68 -4.44
C ASN A 250 5.76 -7.69 -3.25
N ALA A 251 4.49 -7.34 -3.44
CA ALA A 251 3.50 -7.45 -2.37
C ALA A 251 3.32 -8.89 -1.88
N LYS A 252 3.25 -9.88 -2.77
CA LYS A 252 3.20 -11.31 -2.40
C LYS A 252 4.41 -11.77 -1.60
N SER A 253 5.55 -11.09 -1.74
CA SER A 253 6.80 -11.39 -1.01
C SER A 253 6.89 -10.68 0.36
N LEU A 254 5.95 -9.78 0.66
CA LEU A 254 5.96 -8.95 1.88
C LEU A 254 4.95 -9.41 2.95
N ILE A 255 4.28 -10.55 2.79
CA ILE A 255 3.24 -10.98 3.75
C ILE A 255 3.84 -11.24 5.14
N HIS A 256 4.99 -11.92 5.22
CA HIS A 256 5.66 -12.15 6.50
C HIS A 256 6.15 -10.84 7.12
N TYR A 257 6.77 -9.95 6.33
CA TYR A 257 7.15 -8.61 6.76
C TYR A 257 5.96 -7.82 7.32
N ALA A 258 4.84 -7.79 6.59
CA ALA A 258 3.62 -7.10 6.99
C ALA A 258 3.08 -7.60 8.34
N LYS A 259 3.23 -8.91 8.65
CA LYS A 259 2.90 -9.47 9.97
C LYS A 259 3.85 -9.03 11.07
N GLN A 260 5.15 -8.94 10.77
CA GLN A 260 6.15 -8.53 11.76
C GLN A 260 5.96 -7.07 12.18
N ILE A 261 5.66 -6.17 11.24
CA ILE A 261 5.49 -4.75 11.54
C ILE A 261 4.23 -4.44 12.38
N GLN A 262 3.21 -5.32 12.41
CA GLN A 262 2.04 -5.16 13.31
C GLN A 262 2.42 -5.13 14.79
N LYS A 263 3.58 -5.69 15.15
CA LYS A 263 4.06 -5.72 16.54
C LYS A 263 4.95 -4.51 16.89
N ILE A 264 5.24 -3.67 15.91
CA ILE A 264 6.23 -2.59 15.99
C ILE A 264 5.58 -1.22 15.73
N LEU A 265 4.53 -1.18 14.89
CA LEU A 265 3.78 0.01 14.49
C LEU A 265 2.30 -0.09 14.89
#